data_AF-A0A5J4U262-F1
#
_entry.id   AF-A0A5J4U262-F1
#
_cell.length_a   1.000
_cell.length_b   1.000
_cell.length_c   1.000
_cell.angle_alpha   90.00
_cell.angle_beta   90.00
_cell.angle_gamma   90.00
#
_symmetry.space_group_name_H-M   'P 1'
#
loop_
_entity.id
_entity.type
_entity.pdbx_description
1 polymer ?
#
loop_
_entity_poly.entity_id
_entity_poly.type
_entity_poly.pdbx_seq_one_letter_code
_entity_poly.pdbx_strand_id
1 'polypeptide(L)'
;MIQYDPGYYIQFQKGITAEETTLNVRYNKLSIFKDDSVQEEVIFRAKETQISSYYAPFKENGALIDPYSSPLIAVEQSGEISMKSIVLLHFYEKSLHSLIQVKDEAIFNGIQLIFRPIEEQLSGMSTLPTTEQTSPYLLCLGGFTILESCQFLPTNFENSAAIRTMHEIGINSKEGAKSDDYNLTLIGCQMIGMNRIDEAENIGAAIDAIGMKITLESCIFDMNTQQSNMMKNKINQQEQKRNEDEQQQPEEHLIPTCGWNTAYIRQNTGSLILSKGTQLTNLNRGAISMLGSTLTITDADVQFLNNIDNDLLQSFNNNEDEDQPVVMKPTLLRRNIACGYGSKITSPIESFSENGLQEDSLWILKTYEGKKIDGQQQDIVYESECQLAGGLQNVKSPLFIPHIDEASGIISKDKLGIDIQIIGRHLVRCGV
;
A
#
# COMPACT_ATOMS: atom_id res chain seq x y z
N MET A 1 40.15 -25.03 -2.12
CA MET A 1 40.26 -23.79 -1.33
C MET A 1 38.99 -23.73 -0.50
N ILE A 2 39.06 -24.02 0.80
CA ILE A 2 37.88 -24.01 1.68
C ILE A 2 37.64 -22.55 2.03
N GLN A 3 36.62 -21.94 1.42
CA GLN A 3 36.20 -20.58 1.76
C GLN A 3 35.66 -20.61 3.18
N TYR A 4 36.39 -19.99 4.09
CA TYR A 4 35.95 -19.76 5.47
C TYR A 4 34.80 -18.74 5.37
N ASP A 5 33.59 -19.16 5.71
CA ASP A 5 32.38 -18.32 5.73
C ASP A 5 32.06 -18.02 7.20
N PRO A 6 32.64 -16.98 7.82
CA PRO A 6 32.39 -16.65 9.22
C PRO A 6 30.99 -16.05 9.34
N GLY A 7 30.00 -16.92 9.55
CA GLY A 7 28.68 -16.50 9.99
C GLY A 7 28.74 -15.99 11.43
N TYR A 8 28.29 -14.76 11.66
CA TYR A 8 28.09 -14.21 13.00
C TYR A 8 26.71 -14.62 13.51
N TYR A 9 26.64 -15.02 14.78
CA TYR A 9 25.41 -15.49 15.41
C TYR A 9 25.15 -14.77 16.74
N ILE A 10 23.99 -14.12 16.85
CA ILE A 10 23.52 -13.41 18.03
C ILE A 10 22.21 -14.05 18.48
N GLN A 11 22.19 -14.55 19.71
CA GLN A 11 20.99 -15.10 20.34
C GLN A 11 20.69 -14.36 21.64
N PHE A 12 19.49 -13.82 21.75
CA PHE A 12 19.01 -13.14 22.94
C PHE A 12 18.30 -14.12 23.88
N GLN A 13 18.79 -14.21 25.12
CA GLN A 13 18.23 -15.05 26.20
C GLN A 13 17.38 -14.25 27.19
N LYS A 14 17.15 -12.97 26.93
CA LYS A 14 16.29 -12.06 27.70
C LYS A 14 15.85 -10.91 26.81
N GLY A 15 14.73 -10.27 27.15
CA GLY A 15 14.33 -9.03 26.50
C GLY A 15 15.36 -7.91 26.69
N ILE A 16 15.50 -7.09 25.66
CA ILE A 16 16.42 -5.96 25.65
C ILE A 16 15.97 -4.94 24.60
N THR A 17 16.20 -3.66 24.88
CA THR A 17 16.17 -2.61 23.86
C THR A 17 17.60 -2.32 23.43
N ALA A 18 17.93 -2.65 22.19
CA ALA A 18 19.20 -2.35 21.55
C ALA A 18 19.10 -1.03 20.78
N GLU A 19 19.94 -0.06 21.17
CA GLU A 19 20.15 1.18 20.43
C GLU A 19 21.35 1.04 19.52
N GLU A 20 21.12 1.03 18.21
CA GLU A 20 22.16 0.83 17.23
C GLU A 20 22.26 2.02 16.28
N THR A 21 23.48 2.40 15.91
CA THR A 21 23.68 3.39 14.85
C THR A 21 23.35 2.78 13.49
N THR A 22 23.84 1.57 13.22
CA THR A 22 23.52 0.76 12.03
C THR A 22 24.06 -0.66 12.18
N LEU A 23 23.30 -1.64 11.72
CA LEU A 23 23.75 -3.00 11.46
C LEU A 23 24.07 -3.12 9.97
N ASN A 24 25.35 -2.94 9.63
CA ASN A 24 25.81 -2.99 8.25
C ASN A 24 26.42 -4.36 7.94
N VAL A 25 25.75 -5.14 7.08
CA VAL A 25 26.16 -6.47 6.67
C VAL A 25 26.62 -6.44 5.21
N ARG A 26 27.94 -6.58 5.02
CA ARG A 26 28.62 -6.64 3.72
C ARG A 26 29.47 -7.89 3.64
N TYR A 27 29.34 -8.64 2.54
CA TYR A 27 30.13 -9.85 2.23
C TYR A 27 30.14 -10.96 3.31
N ASN A 28 29.26 -10.89 4.32
CA ASN A 28 29.24 -11.78 5.46
C ASN A 28 27.81 -12.20 5.77
N LYS A 29 27.69 -13.23 6.60
CA LYS A 29 26.40 -13.71 7.11
C LYS A 29 26.20 -13.31 8.56
N LEU A 30 25.03 -12.79 8.89
CA LEU A 30 24.64 -12.44 10.25
C LEU A 30 23.30 -13.08 10.58
N SER A 31 23.21 -13.70 11.74
CA SER A 31 21.98 -14.31 12.25
C SER A 31 21.65 -13.72 13.62
N ILE A 32 20.45 -13.17 13.78
CA ILE A 32 19.98 -12.51 14.99
C ILE A 32 18.63 -13.08 15.40
N PHE A 33 18.57 -13.77 16.54
CA PHE A 33 17.35 -14.45 16.96
C PHE A 33 17.05 -14.23 18.44
N LYS A 34 15.77 -14.07 18.78
CA LYS A 34 15.28 -14.20 20.15
C LYS A 34 14.96 -15.66 20.44
N ASP A 35 15.41 -16.18 21.58
CA ASP A 35 15.08 -17.53 22.02
C ASP A 35 13.57 -17.68 22.25
N ASP A 36 12.98 -18.80 21.82
CA ASP A 36 11.52 -19.04 21.90
C ASP A 36 11.03 -19.11 23.37
N SER A 37 11.93 -19.36 24.33
CA SER A 37 11.62 -19.34 25.77
C SER A 37 11.52 -17.92 26.37
N VAL A 38 12.01 -16.90 25.67
CA VAL A 38 12.02 -15.51 26.15
C VAL A 38 10.67 -14.87 25.88
N GLN A 39 9.96 -14.49 26.94
CA GLN A 39 8.66 -13.83 26.82
C GLN A 39 8.79 -12.35 26.50
N GLU A 40 9.81 -11.68 27.03
CA GLU A 40 10.02 -10.26 26.79
C GLU A 40 10.40 -9.97 25.33
N GLU A 41 10.24 -8.71 24.93
CA GLU A 41 10.58 -8.27 23.58
C GLU A 41 12.07 -7.98 23.45
N VAL A 42 12.60 -8.26 22.27
CA VAL A 42 13.90 -7.75 21.84
C VAL A 42 13.62 -6.68 20.79
N ILE A 43 13.91 -5.44 21.15
CA ILE A 43 13.57 -4.25 20.37
C ILE A 43 14.84 -3.65 19.83
N PHE A 44 14.92 -3.45 18.52
CA PHE A 44 15.97 -2.66 17.89
C PHE A 44 15.43 -1.30 17.52
N ARG A 45 16.17 -0.25 17.88
CA ARG A 45 15.87 1.13 17.50
C ARG A 45 17.12 1.86 17.04
N ALA A 46 16.94 2.78 16.11
CA ALA A 46 18.04 3.62 15.63
C ALA A 46 18.46 4.65 16.68
N LYS A 47 19.77 4.78 16.86
CA LYS A 47 20.37 5.82 17.70
C LYS A 47 20.47 7.12 16.92
N GLU A 48 19.93 8.19 17.48
CA GLU A 48 20.09 9.53 16.93
C GLU A 48 21.55 9.97 16.94
N THR A 49 21.96 10.63 15.86
CA THR A 49 23.28 11.23 15.72
C THR A 49 23.25 12.62 16.33
N GLN A 50 24.25 12.96 17.15
CA GLN A 50 24.36 14.32 17.67
C GLN A 50 24.59 15.29 16.50
N ILE A 51 23.58 16.12 16.23
CA ILE A 51 23.67 17.18 15.23
C ILE A 51 24.63 18.25 15.75
N SER A 52 25.71 18.49 15.02
CA SER A 52 26.66 19.55 15.34
C SER A 52 25.97 20.91 15.37
N SER A 53 26.33 21.75 16.35
CA SER A 53 25.85 23.14 16.44
C SER A 53 26.20 23.97 15.21
N TYR A 54 27.15 23.52 14.39
CA TYR A 54 27.46 24.11 13.08
C TYR A 54 26.24 24.13 12.14
N TYR A 55 25.31 23.19 12.28
CA TYR A 55 24.13 23.11 11.42
C TYR A 55 22.95 23.99 11.88
N ALA A 56 23.06 24.65 13.05
CA ALA A 56 21.99 25.46 13.61
C ALA A 56 21.49 26.58 12.66
N PRO A 57 22.36 27.34 11.97
CA PRO A 57 21.90 28.37 11.03
C PRO A 57 21.12 27.80 9.84
N PHE A 58 21.38 26.56 9.42
CA PHE A 58 20.64 25.93 8.32
C PHE A 58 19.25 25.47 8.80
N LYS A 59 19.17 24.91 10.00
CA LYS A 59 17.89 24.53 10.63
C LYS A 59 16.99 25.75 10.84
N GLU A 60 17.55 26.88 11.27
CA GLU A 60 16.83 28.16 11.40
C GLU A 60 16.29 28.69 10.07
N ASN A 61 16.93 28.35 8.95
CA ASN A 61 16.50 28.69 7.60
C ASN A 61 15.65 27.58 6.92
N GLY A 62 15.14 26.62 7.69
CA GLY A 62 14.22 25.59 7.21
C GLY A 62 14.87 24.38 6.53
N ALA A 63 16.18 24.20 6.60
CA ALA A 63 16.83 22.99 6.09
C ALA A 63 16.50 21.78 6.97
N LEU A 64 16.12 20.67 6.33
CA LEU A 64 16.00 19.37 7.00
C LEU A 64 17.41 18.82 7.26
N ILE A 65 17.73 18.58 8.53
CA ILE A 65 18.95 17.90 8.96
C ILE A 65 18.53 16.54 9.49
N ASP A 66 18.88 15.47 8.78
CA ASP A 66 18.52 14.12 9.18
C ASP A 66 19.17 13.76 10.52
N PRO A 67 18.40 13.37 11.54
CA PRO A 67 18.94 12.97 12.83
C PRO A 67 19.57 11.58 12.79
N TYR A 68 19.39 10.82 11.71
CA TYR A 68 19.99 9.52 11.52
C TYR A 68 21.01 9.57 10.38
N SER A 69 22.16 8.93 10.59
CA SER A 69 23.24 8.91 9.58
C SER A 69 23.07 7.82 8.53
N SER A 70 22.18 6.86 8.78
CA SER A 70 22.08 5.61 8.03
C SER A 70 20.79 4.85 8.38
N PRO A 71 20.38 3.89 7.53
CA PRO A 71 19.41 2.86 7.92
C PRO A 71 19.84 2.12 9.18
N LEU A 72 18.86 1.70 9.99
CA LEU A 72 19.11 0.84 11.16
C LEU A 72 19.72 -0.49 10.72
N ILE A 73 19.26 -1.05 9.61
CA ILE A 73 19.82 -2.26 9.00
C ILE A 73 20.13 -1.98 7.54
N ALA A 74 21.39 -2.18 7.15
CA ALA A 74 21.83 -2.09 5.77
C ALA A 74 22.47 -3.42 5.36
N VAL A 75 21.89 -4.07 4.34
CA VAL A 75 22.42 -5.31 3.76
C VAL A 75 22.81 -5.01 2.32
N GLU A 76 24.09 -5.16 2.01
CA GLU A 76 24.65 -4.71 0.74
C GLU A 76 25.60 -5.77 0.15
N GLN A 77 25.93 -5.62 -1.13
CA GLN A 77 26.79 -6.54 -1.88
C GLN A 77 26.27 -7.97 -1.80
N SER A 78 27.08 -8.92 -1.32
CA SER A 78 26.68 -10.32 -1.10
C SER A 78 26.43 -10.61 0.38
N GLY A 79 26.06 -9.61 1.17
CA GLY A 79 25.72 -9.77 2.58
C GLY A 79 24.42 -10.54 2.77
N GLU A 80 24.34 -11.32 3.83
CA GLU A 80 23.14 -12.08 4.20
C GLU A 80 22.80 -11.82 5.67
N ILE A 81 21.56 -11.44 5.96
CA ILE A 81 21.06 -11.35 7.32
C ILE A 81 19.82 -12.21 7.50
N SER A 82 19.77 -12.93 8.61
CA SER A 82 18.59 -13.68 9.06
C SER A 82 18.16 -13.18 10.44
N MET A 83 16.91 -12.76 10.58
CA MET A 83 16.35 -12.26 11.83
C MET A 83 15.07 -13.00 12.20
N LYS A 84 14.89 -13.35 13.49
CA LYS A 84 13.71 -14.06 14.00
C LYS A 84 13.22 -13.49 15.31
N SER A 85 11.91 -13.22 15.41
CA SER A 85 11.23 -12.82 16.65
C SER A 85 11.79 -11.52 17.26
N ILE A 86 12.06 -10.54 16.39
CA ILE A 86 12.60 -9.23 16.75
C ILE A 86 11.57 -8.13 16.45
N VAL A 87 11.47 -7.16 17.35
CA VAL A 87 10.71 -5.93 17.13
C VAL A 87 11.63 -4.87 16.55
N LEU A 88 11.22 -4.27 15.44
CA LEU A 88 11.92 -3.19 14.76
C LEU A 88 11.11 -1.91 14.93
N LEU A 89 11.66 -0.99 15.72
CA LEU A 89 11.03 0.31 15.98
C LEU A 89 11.40 1.30 14.88
N HIS A 90 10.40 1.98 14.32
CA HIS A 90 10.63 3.08 13.38
C HIS A 90 11.38 4.24 14.07
N PHE A 91 11.90 5.15 13.25
CA PHE A 91 12.54 6.40 13.66
C PHE A 91 11.58 7.27 14.47
N TYR A 92 12.16 7.95 15.46
CA TYR A 92 11.45 8.88 16.32
C TYR A 92 11.25 10.23 15.64
N GLU A 93 12.30 10.73 15.02
CA GLU A 93 12.27 11.95 14.21
C GLU A 93 12.11 11.62 12.71
N LYS A 94 11.61 12.59 11.94
CA LYS A 94 11.52 12.47 10.47
C LYS A 94 12.91 12.20 9.88
N SER A 95 13.00 11.17 9.04
CA SER A 95 14.23 10.75 8.38
C SER A 95 14.00 10.48 6.90
N LEU A 96 15.07 10.61 6.11
CA LEU A 96 15.13 10.19 4.71
C LEU A 96 15.65 8.75 4.58
N HIS A 97 16.21 8.18 5.64
CA HIS A 97 16.67 6.80 5.66
C HIS A 97 15.50 5.84 5.88
N SER A 98 15.52 4.70 5.19
CA SER A 98 14.63 3.58 5.50
C SER A 98 15.10 2.86 6.76
N LEU A 99 14.21 2.16 7.45
CA LEU A 99 14.61 1.38 8.63
C LEU A 99 15.53 0.22 8.23
N ILE A 100 15.12 -0.51 7.20
CA ILE A 100 15.90 -1.56 6.54
C ILE A 100 16.16 -1.14 5.09
N GLN A 101 17.38 -1.36 4.63
CA GLN A 101 17.77 -1.19 3.24
C GLN A 101 18.50 -2.44 2.73
N VAL A 102 18.02 -2.98 1.61
CA VAL A 102 18.63 -4.13 0.92
C VAL A 102 19.05 -3.69 -0.47
N LYS A 103 20.33 -3.93 -0.84
CA LYS A 103 20.90 -3.53 -2.14
C LYS A 103 21.75 -4.64 -2.76
N ASP A 104 22.11 -4.45 -4.04
CA ASP A 104 22.98 -5.34 -4.82
C ASP A 104 22.42 -6.78 -4.88
N GLU A 105 23.18 -7.78 -4.44
CA GLU A 105 22.83 -9.21 -4.42
C GLU A 105 22.55 -9.70 -2.99
N ALA A 106 22.24 -8.77 -2.08
CA ALA A 106 22.11 -9.05 -0.66
C ALA A 106 20.86 -9.89 -0.36
N ILE A 107 20.90 -10.62 0.75
CA ILE A 107 19.80 -11.48 1.20
C ILE A 107 19.33 -11.00 2.58
N PHE A 108 18.04 -10.70 2.70
CA PHE A 108 17.38 -10.40 3.97
C PHE A 108 16.28 -11.43 4.23
N ASN A 109 16.43 -12.22 5.31
CA ASN A 109 15.43 -13.16 5.77
C ASN A 109 14.88 -12.71 7.12
N GLY A 110 13.59 -12.40 7.20
CA GLY A 110 12.90 -12.02 8.42
C GLY A 110 11.79 -13.02 8.75
N ILE A 111 11.78 -13.55 9.97
CA ILE A 111 10.74 -14.47 10.44
C ILE A 111 10.12 -13.88 11.71
N GLN A 112 8.80 -13.75 11.77
CA GLN A 112 8.09 -13.24 12.95
C GLN A 112 8.61 -11.87 13.41
N LEU A 113 8.99 -11.01 12.46
CA LEU A 113 9.38 -9.64 12.77
C LEU A 113 8.15 -8.79 13.02
N ILE A 114 8.25 -7.87 13.97
CA ILE A 114 7.20 -6.88 14.23
C ILE A 114 7.75 -5.50 13.88
N PHE A 115 7.20 -4.90 12.82
CA PHE A 115 7.46 -3.52 12.43
C PHE A 115 6.50 -2.62 13.19
N ARG A 116 7.06 -1.81 14.09
CA ARG A 116 6.31 -1.03 15.07
C ARG A 116 6.70 0.44 14.93
N PRO A 117 5.74 1.38 14.94
CA PRO A 117 6.07 2.78 15.04
C PRO A 117 6.38 3.18 16.49
N ILE A 118 6.94 4.37 16.76
CA ILE A 118 7.41 4.75 18.10
C ILE A 118 6.38 4.59 19.25
N GLU A 119 6.86 4.25 20.46
CA GLU A 119 6.08 3.80 21.64
C GLU A 119 4.94 4.74 22.07
N GLU A 120 5.03 6.04 21.79
CA GLU A 120 3.97 7.02 22.08
C GLU A 120 2.68 6.74 21.28
N GLN A 121 2.75 5.90 20.25
CA GLN A 121 1.61 5.44 19.46
C GLN A 121 0.91 4.21 20.08
N LEU A 122 1.44 3.63 21.16
CA LEU A 122 0.88 2.46 21.86
C LEU A 122 0.19 2.80 23.19
N SER A 123 0.45 3.97 23.76
CA SER A 123 -0.18 4.45 25.00
C SER A 123 -1.60 4.96 24.72
N GLY A 124 -2.53 4.01 24.56
CA GLY A 124 -3.93 4.28 24.28
C GLY A 124 -4.28 3.95 22.83
N MET A 125 -4.66 2.69 22.58
CA MET A 125 -5.33 2.24 21.35
C MET A 125 -6.63 3.02 21.01
N SER A 126 -6.99 4.06 21.77
CA SER A 126 -8.07 5.00 21.47
C SER A 126 -7.68 6.15 20.54
N THR A 127 -6.39 6.35 20.23
CA THR A 127 -5.93 7.46 19.36
C THR A 127 -4.86 7.00 18.38
N LEU A 128 -5.12 7.22 17.08
CA LEU A 128 -4.14 7.02 16.01
C LEU A 128 -2.86 7.82 16.26
N PRO A 129 -1.70 7.32 15.79
CA PRO A 129 -0.44 8.04 15.72
C PRO A 129 -0.58 9.53 15.41
N THR A 130 0.02 10.41 16.22
CA THR A 130 0.13 11.85 15.92
C THR A 130 1.38 12.17 15.12
N THR A 131 2.40 11.31 15.15
CA THR A 131 3.64 11.46 14.40
C THR A 131 3.56 10.72 13.06
N GLU A 132 3.95 11.44 12.01
CA GLU A 132 3.92 11.00 10.62
C GLU A 132 5.31 10.48 10.25
N GLN A 133 5.37 9.28 9.66
CA GLN A 133 6.62 8.69 9.22
C GLN A 133 6.93 9.06 7.77
N THR A 134 8.13 9.59 7.51
CA THR A 134 8.50 10.07 6.16
C THR A 134 9.28 9.05 5.33
N SER A 135 9.61 7.90 5.92
CA SER A 135 10.44 6.88 5.28
C SER A 135 9.90 5.46 5.49
N PRO A 136 10.22 4.51 4.59
CA PRO A 136 9.67 3.16 4.68
C PRO A 136 10.34 2.34 5.79
N TYR A 137 9.63 1.32 6.28
CA TYR A 137 10.25 0.27 7.08
C TYR A 137 11.28 -0.51 6.26
N LEU A 138 10.95 -0.82 5.01
CA LEU A 138 11.79 -1.63 4.13
C LEU A 138 11.96 -0.96 2.77
N LEU A 139 13.20 -0.76 2.37
CA LEU A 139 13.59 -0.34 1.03
C LEU A 139 14.42 -1.44 0.36
N CYS A 140 13.90 -2.06 -0.69
CA CYS A 140 14.63 -3.00 -1.52
C CYS A 140 15.05 -2.29 -2.82
N LEU A 141 16.36 -2.09 -3.01
CA LEU A 141 16.92 -1.56 -4.26
C LEU A 141 17.46 -2.66 -5.19
N GLY A 142 17.60 -3.86 -4.63
CA GLY A 142 18.07 -5.08 -5.28
C GLY A 142 17.96 -6.25 -4.30
N GLY A 143 18.64 -7.35 -4.62
CA GLY A 143 18.76 -8.51 -3.76
C GLY A 143 17.48 -9.31 -3.56
N PHE A 144 17.45 -10.07 -2.47
CA PHE A 144 16.41 -11.03 -2.14
C PHE A 144 15.91 -10.75 -0.74
N THR A 145 14.62 -10.49 -0.59
CA THR A 145 14.01 -10.28 0.71
C THR A 145 12.87 -11.27 0.92
N ILE A 146 12.94 -12.05 2.01
CA ILE A 146 11.89 -12.99 2.41
C ILE A 146 11.42 -12.59 3.81
N LEU A 147 10.14 -12.31 3.94
CA LEU A 147 9.47 -12.05 5.22
C LEU A 147 8.43 -13.14 5.47
N GLU A 148 8.53 -13.85 6.59
CA GLU A 148 7.62 -14.92 6.97
C GLU A 148 6.94 -14.60 8.31
N SER A 149 5.61 -14.66 8.35
CA SER A 149 4.80 -14.41 9.54
C SER A 149 5.08 -13.06 10.22
N CYS A 150 5.49 -12.05 9.45
CA CYS A 150 5.81 -10.71 9.97
C CYS A 150 4.54 -9.86 10.12
N GLN A 151 4.58 -8.91 11.06
CA GLN A 151 3.47 -8.00 11.34
C GLN A 151 3.92 -6.55 11.17
N PHE A 152 3.13 -5.78 10.43
CA PHE A 152 3.26 -4.33 10.32
C PHE A 152 2.11 -3.67 11.07
N LEU A 153 2.44 -3.02 12.18
CA LEU A 153 1.47 -2.34 13.03
C LEU A 153 1.02 -1.01 12.41
N PRO A 154 -0.24 -0.56 12.63
CA PRO A 154 -0.79 0.65 12.03
C PRO A 154 0.17 1.84 12.09
N THR A 155 0.47 2.42 10.92
CA THR A 155 1.47 3.47 10.76
C THR A 155 0.98 4.45 9.70
N ASN A 156 1.13 5.74 9.98
CA ASN A 156 0.87 6.81 9.01
C ASN A 156 2.17 7.19 8.32
N PHE A 157 2.19 7.13 6.99
CA PHE A 157 3.31 7.58 6.16
C PHE A 157 2.97 8.88 5.43
N GLU A 158 3.89 9.82 5.44
CA GLU A 158 3.87 11.03 4.63
C GLU A 158 4.80 10.84 3.44
N ASN A 159 4.27 10.92 2.22
CA ASN A 159 5.02 10.78 0.97
C ASN A 159 5.83 9.46 0.86
N SER A 160 5.38 8.41 1.54
CA SER A 160 6.06 7.11 1.57
C SER A 160 5.04 5.97 1.73
N ALA A 161 5.52 4.75 1.52
CA ALA A 161 4.82 3.50 1.83
C ALA A 161 5.56 2.74 2.93
N ALA A 162 4.94 1.72 3.52
CA ALA A 162 5.59 0.86 4.51
C ALA A 162 6.76 0.07 3.90
N ILE A 163 6.55 -0.44 2.69
CA ILE A 163 7.58 -1.14 1.90
C ILE A 163 7.72 -0.43 0.56
N ARG A 164 8.96 -0.17 0.16
CA ARG A 164 9.30 0.36 -1.16
C ARG A 164 10.25 -0.59 -1.86
N THR A 165 10.00 -0.83 -3.14
CA THR A 165 10.93 -1.55 -4.01
C THR A 165 11.27 -0.69 -5.21
N MET A 166 12.54 -0.69 -5.61
CA MET A 166 12.97 -0.01 -6.82
C MET A 166 14.11 -0.79 -7.42
N HIS A 167 13.94 -1.29 -8.64
CA HIS A 167 15.02 -1.97 -9.33
C HIS A 167 16.13 -0.97 -9.70
N GLU A 168 17.20 -0.94 -8.90
CA GLU A 168 18.42 -0.21 -9.19
C GLU A 168 19.54 -1.20 -9.52
N ILE A 169 20.19 -1.03 -10.67
CA ILE A 169 21.40 -1.78 -10.98
C ILE A 169 22.54 -1.12 -10.20
N GLY A 170 22.93 -1.73 -9.08
CA GLY A 170 24.08 -1.31 -8.29
C GLY A 170 25.40 -1.63 -9.01
N ILE A 171 26.49 -0.99 -8.59
CA ILE A 171 27.84 -1.23 -9.14
C ILE A 171 28.27 -2.70 -8.95
N ASN A 172 27.71 -3.38 -7.93
CA ASN A 172 28.00 -4.77 -7.60
C ASN A 172 26.88 -5.74 -8.02
N SER A 173 25.85 -5.26 -8.72
CA SER A 173 24.80 -6.11 -9.27
C SER A 173 25.35 -7.00 -10.38
N LYS A 174 24.77 -8.19 -10.55
CA LYS A 174 25.14 -9.10 -11.64
C LYS A 174 24.94 -8.44 -13.01
N GLU A 175 25.93 -8.58 -13.88
CA GLU A 175 25.87 -8.06 -15.24
C GLU A 175 24.68 -8.68 -16.00
N GLY A 176 23.83 -7.83 -16.58
CA GLY A 176 22.63 -8.23 -17.30
C GLY A 176 21.44 -8.62 -16.43
N ALA A 177 21.47 -8.34 -15.13
CA ALA A 177 20.33 -8.54 -14.23
C ALA A 177 19.08 -7.82 -14.76
N LYS A 178 17.98 -8.55 -14.79
CA LYS A 178 16.65 -8.04 -15.14
C LYS A 178 15.89 -7.71 -13.87
N SER A 179 14.87 -6.87 -14.02
CA SER A 179 14.08 -6.39 -12.88
C SER A 179 13.38 -7.52 -12.11
N ASP A 180 12.99 -8.61 -12.78
CA ASP A 180 12.39 -9.81 -12.18
C ASP A 180 13.42 -10.76 -11.51
N ASP A 181 14.73 -10.52 -11.65
CA ASP A 181 15.77 -11.37 -11.02
C ASP A 181 15.84 -11.13 -9.50
N TYR A 182 15.44 -9.95 -9.05
CA TYR A 182 15.38 -9.60 -7.64
C TYR A 182 13.95 -9.68 -7.12
N ASN A 183 13.80 -10.14 -5.88
CA ASN A 183 12.47 -10.41 -5.33
C ASN A 183 12.27 -9.97 -3.89
N LEU A 184 11.02 -9.61 -3.63
CA LEU A 184 10.44 -9.45 -2.31
C LEU A 184 9.34 -10.51 -2.16
N THR A 185 9.48 -11.38 -1.17
CA THR A 185 8.52 -12.45 -0.88
C THR A 185 7.97 -12.27 0.53
N LEU A 186 6.65 -12.16 0.66
CA LEU A 186 5.94 -12.09 1.93
C LEU A 186 5.08 -13.36 2.07
N ILE A 187 5.26 -14.07 3.17
CA ILE A 187 4.55 -15.32 3.47
C ILE A 187 3.86 -15.14 4.81
N GLY A 188 2.54 -15.28 4.89
CA GLY A 188 1.80 -15.18 6.15
C GLY A 188 1.91 -13.82 6.84
N CYS A 189 2.28 -12.76 6.11
CA CYS A 189 2.49 -11.44 6.68
C CYS A 189 1.18 -10.67 6.84
N GLN A 190 1.12 -9.79 7.84
CA GLN A 190 -0.04 -8.95 8.13
C GLN A 190 0.35 -7.48 8.03
N MET A 191 -0.36 -6.72 7.20
CA MET A 191 -0.22 -5.28 7.06
C MET A 191 -1.56 -4.64 7.35
N ILE A 192 -1.71 -4.09 8.57
CA ILE A 192 -2.98 -3.58 9.07
C ILE A 192 -2.85 -2.09 9.34
N GLY A 193 -3.77 -1.30 8.80
CA GLY A 193 -3.86 0.15 9.08
C GLY A 193 -2.70 0.96 8.54
N MET A 194 -2.05 0.53 7.44
CA MET A 194 -1.06 1.35 6.73
C MET A 194 -1.78 2.48 6.03
N ASN A 195 -1.52 3.72 6.44
CA ASN A 195 -2.18 4.87 5.85
C ASN A 195 -1.17 5.83 5.27
N ARG A 196 -1.55 6.45 4.17
CA ARG A 196 -0.75 7.45 3.49
C ARG A 196 -1.45 8.80 3.55
N ILE A 197 -0.73 9.80 4.06
CA ILE A 197 -1.28 11.14 4.32
C ILE A 197 -1.33 11.99 3.05
N ASP A 198 -0.35 11.88 2.17
CA ASP A 198 -0.34 12.63 0.92
C ASP A 198 -1.34 12.07 -0.09
N GLU A 199 -2.12 12.98 -0.68
CA GLU A 199 -3.05 12.68 -1.78
C GLU A 199 -2.33 12.51 -3.13
N ALA A 200 -0.99 12.38 -3.12
CA ALA A 200 -0.20 12.21 -4.34
C ALA A 200 -0.72 11.01 -5.15
N GLU A 201 -1.04 11.28 -6.41
CA GLU A 201 -1.59 10.29 -7.30
C GLU A 201 -0.56 9.19 -7.59
N ASN A 202 -1.04 7.96 -7.83
CA ASN A 202 -0.27 6.83 -8.36
C ASN A 202 0.83 6.24 -7.45
N ILE A 203 0.72 6.41 -6.14
CA ILE A 203 1.58 5.79 -5.12
C ILE A 203 0.79 4.75 -4.31
N GLY A 204 1.46 3.72 -3.77
CA GLY A 204 0.85 2.72 -2.86
C GLY A 204 0.90 3.13 -1.39
N ALA A 205 -0.07 2.72 -0.57
CA ALA A 205 -0.07 3.01 0.87
C ALA A 205 0.80 2.03 1.69
N ALA A 206 0.65 0.72 1.45
CA ALA A 206 1.42 -0.32 2.13
C ALA A 206 2.66 -0.70 1.34
N ILE A 207 2.52 -0.92 0.03
CA ILE A 207 3.61 -1.33 -0.85
C ILE A 207 3.63 -0.41 -2.07
N ASP A 208 4.77 0.23 -2.33
CA ASP A 208 5.03 1.00 -3.54
C ASP A 208 6.24 0.42 -4.27
N ALA A 209 6.01 -0.17 -5.44
CA ALA A 209 6.96 -1.04 -6.09
C ALA A 209 7.29 -0.60 -7.52
N ILE A 210 8.58 -0.58 -7.85
CA ILE A 210 9.10 -0.23 -9.16
C ILE A 210 10.05 -1.33 -9.66
N GLY A 211 9.61 -2.10 -10.65
CA GLY A 211 10.44 -3.02 -11.43
C GLY A 211 10.69 -4.41 -10.82
N MET A 212 10.75 -4.54 -9.50
CA MET A 212 11.05 -5.82 -8.84
C MET A 212 9.87 -6.80 -8.87
N LYS A 213 10.18 -8.10 -8.72
CA LYS A 213 9.18 -9.15 -8.51
C LYS A 213 8.72 -9.20 -7.05
N ILE A 214 7.41 -9.12 -6.82
CA ILE A 214 6.78 -9.24 -5.51
C ILE A 214 5.91 -10.49 -5.47
N THR A 215 6.08 -11.32 -4.44
CA THR A 215 5.26 -12.52 -4.21
C THR A 215 4.61 -12.43 -2.83
N LEU A 216 3.28 -12.51 -2.80
CA LEU A 216 2.46 -12.43 -1.59
C LEU A 216 1.72 -13.76 -1.43
N GLU A 217 2.07 -14.49 -0.37
CA GLU A 217 1.47 -15.78 -0.05
C GLU A 217 0.78 -15.72 1.32
N SER A 218 -0.50 -16.08 1.40
CA SER A 218 -1.26 -16.09 2.66
C SER A 218 -1.18 -14.78 3.46
N CYS A 219 -1.05 -13.64 2.78
CA CYS A 219 -0.91 -12.34 3.42
C CYS A 219 -2.26 -11.69 3.70
N ILE A 220 -2.33 -10.83 4.70
CA ILE A 220 -3.53 -10.05 5.05
C ILE A 220 -3.22 -8.56 4.94
N PHE A 221 -3.99 -7.87 4.10
CA PHE A 221 -3.99 -6.42 3.96
C PHE A 221 -5.37 -5.91 4.40
N ASP A 222 -5.41 -5.08 5.43
CA ASP A 222 -6.66 -4.56 6.01
C ASP A 222 -6.48 -3.11 6.49
N MET A 223 -7.48 -2.26 6.28
CA MET A 223 -7.50 -0.90 6.83
C MET A 223 -8.19 -0.80 8.20
N ASN A 224 -8.96 -1.82 8.61
CA ASN A 224 -9.80 -1.86 9.81
C ASN A 224 -10.64 -0.57 10.02
N THR A 225 -11.90 -0.61 9.58
CA THR A 225 -12.81 0.54 9.47
C THR A 225 -13.08 1.34 10.76
N GLN A 226 -12.78 0.81 11.96
CA GLN A 226 -12.86 1.61 13.19
C GLN A 226 -11.85 2.76 13.21
N GLN A 227 -10.71 2.61 12.54
CA GLN A 227 -9.67 3.65 12.47
C GLN A 227 -9.93 4.69 11.38
N SER A 228 -10.65 4.34 10.29
CA SER A 228 -10.96 5.31 9.22
C SER A 228 -11.91 6.42 9.67
N ASN A 229 -12.83 6.13 10.59
CA ASN A 229 -13.72 7.15 11.17
C ASN A 229 -12.94 8.20 12.01
N MET A 230 -11.80 7.82 12.57
CA MET A 230 -10.95 8.73 13.32
C MET A 230 -10.08 9.62 12.42
N MET A 231 -9.70 9.15 11.22
CA MET A 231 -8.96 9.94 10.23
C MET A 231 -9.80 11.06 9.63
N LYS A 232 -11.10 10.82 9.37
CA LYS A 232 -12.02 11.85 8.87
C LYS A 232 -12.16 13.03 9.84
N ASN A 233 -12.13 12.77 11.14
CA ASN A 233 -12.17 13.83 12.16
C ASN A 233 -10.91 14.72 12.18
N LYS A 234 -9.74 14.22 11.77
CA LYS A 234 -8.51 15.03 11.70
C LYS A 234 -8.42 15.88 10.43
N ILE A 235 -8.86 15.36 9.28
CA ILE A 235 -8.93 16.11 8.02
C ILE A 235 -9.91 17.29 8.17
N ASN A 236 -11.10 17.03 8.75
CA ASN A 236 -12.08 18.08 9.05
C ASN A 236 -11.55 19.16 10.02
N GLN A 237 -10.64 18.81 10.94
CA GLN A 237 -10.04 19.79 11.87
C GLN A 237 -8.94 20.65 11.22
N GLN A 238 -8.24 20.15 10.19
CA GLN A 238 -7.27 20.94 9.43
C GLN A 238 -7.97 21.88 8.43
N GLU A 239 -9.10 21.47 7.85
CA GLU A 239 -9.91 22.34 6.99
C GLU A 239 -10.64 23.43 7.80
N GLN A 240 -11.08 23.14 9.03
CA GLN A 240 -11.71 24.13 9.92
C GLN A 240 -10.78 25.25 10.43
N LYS A 241 -9.48 25.22 10.13
CA LYS A 241 -8.53 26.30 10.47
C LYS A 241 -8.15 27.21 9.32
N ARG A 242 -8.75 27.07 8.13
CA ARG A 242 -8.68 28.10 7.07
C ARG A 242 -9.88 29.02 7.19
N ASN A 243 -9.58 30.18 7.76
CA ASN A 243 -10.36 31.41 7.95
C ASN A 243 -11.72 31.52 7.24
N GLU A 244 -12.69 31.90 8.07
CA GLU A 244 -13.79 32.81 7.74
C GLU A 244 -13.28 34.01 6.94
N ASP A 245 -13.50 34.00 5.63
CA ASP A 245 -13.68 35.21 4.83
C ASP A 245 -14.60 34.83 3.66
N GLU A 246 -15.75 35.51 3.59
CA GLU A 246 -16.80 35.31 2.60
C GLU A 246 -16.22 35.43 1.18
N GLN A 247 -16.01 34.29 0.51
CA GLN A 247 -15.83 34.25 -0.94
C GLN A 247 -16.95 33.40 -1.54
N GLN A 248 -17.65 34.00 -2.51
CA GLN A 248 -18.64 33.34 -3.35
C GLN A 248 -18.04 32.03 -3.88
N GLN A 249 -18.72 30.92 -3.55
CA GLN A 249 -18.41 29.61 -4.12
C GLN A 249 -18.34 29.74 -5.65
N PRO A 250 -17.23 29.34 -6.30
CA PRO A 250 -17.26 29.08 -7.73
C PRO A 250 -18.29 27.98 -7.97
N GLU A 251 -19.08 28.08 -9.05
CA GLU A 251 -19.95 26.99 -9.49
C GLU A 251 -19.14 25.69 -9.49
N GLU A 252 -19.53 24.72 -8.64
CA GLU A 252 -18.93 23.41 -8.58
C GLU A 252 -19.11 22.74 -9.95
N HIS A 253 -18.09 22.80 -10.80
CA HIS A 253 -17.98 21.87 -11.90
C HIS A 253 -17.98 20.47 -11.30
N LEU A 254 -18.94 19.64 -11.72
CA LEU A 254 -19.03 18.24 -11.32
C LEU A 254 -17.70 17.55 -11.60
N ILE A 255 -16.91 17.31 -10.55
CA ILE A 255 -15.68 16.54 -10.65
C ILE A 255 -16.10 15.07 -10.85
N PRO A 256 -15.64 14.38 -11.91
CA PRO A 256 -16.01 12.99 -12.13
C PRO A 256 -15.57 12.11 -10.95
N THR A 257 -16.54 11.62 -10.18
CA THR A 257 -16.36 10.78 -8.98
C THR A 257 -15.94 9.34 -9.26
N CYS A 258 -15.81 8.97 -10.54
CA CYS A 258 -15.36 7.64 -10.99
C CYS A 258 -13.84 7.56 -11.20
N GLY A 259 -13.09 8.60 -10.81
CA GLY A 259 -11.63 8.57 -10.76
C GLY A 259 -11.10 7.61 -9.69
N TRP A 260 -10.05 6.87 -10.02
CA TRP A 260 -9.36 5.97 -9.10
C TRP A 260 -7.85 6.05 -9.39
N ASN A 261 -7.17 6.83 -8.55
CA ASN A 261 -5.77 7.24 -8.70
C ASN A 261 -4.90 6.84 -7.48
N THR A 262 -5.45 6.05 -6.57
CA THR A 262 -4.77 5.56 -5.35
C THR A 262 -4.94 4.05 -5.21
N ALA A 263 -4.08 3.40 -4.42
CA ALA A 263 -4.21 1.99 -4.06
C ALA A 263 -3.40 1.64 -2.81
N TYR A 264 -3.72 0.52 -2.17
CA TYR A 264 -2.94 -0.01 -1.05
C TYR A 264 -1.60 -0.59 -1.51
N ILE A 265 -1.61 -1.28 -2.65
CA ILE A 265 -0.42 -1.79 -3.33
C ILE A 265 -0.31 -1.11 -4.69
N ARG A 266 0.84 -0.53 -4.99
CA ARG A 266 1.17 0.02 -6.31
C ARG A 266 2.32 -0.76 -6.91
N GLN A 267 2.13 -1.26 -8.14
CA GLN A 267 3.17 -1.97 -8.90
C GLN A 267 3.39 -1.29 -10.25
N ASN A 268 4.49 -0.54 -10.37
CA ASN A 268 4.95 0.07 -11.60
C ASN A 268 6.09 -0.78 -12.21
N THR A 269 5.89 -1.36 -13.39
CA THR A 269 6.78 -2.35 -14.00
C THR A 269 7.04 -3.59 -13.10
N GLY A 270 7.73 -4.61 -13.61
CA GLY A 270 7.95 -5.86 -12.87
C GLY A 270 6.70 -6.74 -12.73
N SER A 271 6.68 -7.58 -11.70
CA SER A 271 5.64 -8.59 -11.49
C SER A 271 5.14 -8.65 -10.04
N LEU A 272 3.82 -8.78 -9.88
CA LEU A 272 3.13 -9.02 -8.61
C LEU A 272 2.41 -10.37 -8.66
N ILE A 273 2.69 -11.25 -7.70
CA ILE A 273 2.08 -12.58 -7.59
C ILE A 273 1.29 -12.66 -6.28
N LEU A 274 0.02 -13.05 -6.37
CA LEU A 274 -0.84 -13.34 -5.22
C LEU A 274 -1.17 -14.84 -5.19
N SER A 275 -1.04 -15.45 -4.01
CA SER A 275 -1.29 -16.89 -3.83
C SER A 275 -1.76 -17.22 -2.41
N LYS A 276 -2.17 -18.48 -2.23
CA LYS A 276 -2.44 -19.17 -0.96
C LYS A 276 -3.37 -18.39 -0.01
N GLY A 277 -4.51 -17.94 -0.50
CA GLY A 277 -5.51 -17.27 0.33
C GLY A 277 -5.12 -15.86 0.78
N THR A 278 -4.28 -15.16 0.04
CA THR A 278 -3.99 -13.73 0.30
C THR A 278 -5.27 -12.90 0.26
N GLN A 279 -5.47 -12.02 1.24
CA GLN A 279 -6.69 -11.23 1.41
C GLN A 279 -6.40 -9.73 1.35
N LEU A 280 -7.17 -9.01 0.56
CA LEU A 280 -7.17 -7.55 0.48
C LEU A 280 -8.56 -7.03 0.87
N THR A 281 -8.67 -6.50 2.08
CA THR A 281 -9.95 -6.30 2.74
C THR A 281 -10.15 -4.88 3.30
N ASN A 282 -11.38 -4.38 3.21
CA ASN A 282 -11.79 -3.08 3.75
C ASN A 282 -10.96 -1.89 3.26
N LEU A 283 -10.38 -1.96 2.05
CA LEU A 283 -9.49 -0.93 1.51
C LEU A 283 -10.32 0.16 0.83
N ASN A 284 -10.24 1.38 1.36
CA ASN A 284 -11.06 2.52 0.93
C ASN A 284 -10.54 3.25 -0.33
N ARG A 285 -9.23 3.19 -0.55
CA ARG A 285 -8.55 3.83 -1.69
C ARG A 285 -8.20 2.83 -2.80
N GLY A 286 -8.78 1.64 -2.73
CA GLY A 286 -8.58 0.55 -3.66
C GLY A 286 -7.41 -0.36 -3.32
N ALA A 287 -7.46 -1.60 -3.82
CA ALA A 287 -6.54 -2.64 -3.40
C ALA A 287 -5.20 -2.57 -4.15
N ILE A 288 -5.25 -2.59 -5.48
CA ILE A 288 -4.06 -2.67 -6.33
C ILE A 288 -4.13 -1.62 -7.44
N SER A 289 -3.01 -0.97 -7.74
CA SER A 289 -2.83 -0.14 -8.92
C SER A 289 -1.60 -0.59 -9.69
N MET A 290 -1.69 -0.62 -11.03
CA MET A 290 -0.67 -1.17 -11.91
C MET A 290 -0.39 -0.29 -13.12
N LEU A 291 0.89 -0.21 -13.50
CA LEU A 291 1.35 0.44 -14.74
C LEU A 291 2.52 -0.37 -15.31
N GLY A 292 2.46 -0.77 -16.59
CA GLY A 292 3.54 -1.50 -17.25
C GLY A 292 3.94 -2.83 -16.60
N SER A 293 3.09 -3.39 -15.73
CA SER A 293 3.43 -4.51 -14.85
C SER A 293 2.51 -5.72 -15.05
N THR A 294 2.95 -6.89 -14.55
CA THR A 294 2.14 -8.12 -14.60
C THR A 294 1.62 -8.50 -13.22
N LEU A 295 0.31 -8.68 -13.08
CA LEU A 295 -0.32 -9.29 -11.92
C LEU A 295 -0.73 -10.72 -12.24
N THR A 296 -0.28 -11.66 -11.41
CA THR A 296 -0.67 -13.07 -11.48
C THR A 296 -1.31 -13.49 -10.17
N ILE A 297 -2.61 -13.77 -10.21
CA ILE A 297 -3.34 -14.41 -9.11
C ILE A 297 -3.36 -15.89 -9.44
N THR A 298 -2.70 -16.69 -8.61
CA THR A 298 -2.46 -18.11 -8.90
C THR A 298 -3.55 -19.01 -8.35
N ASP A 299 -4.06 -18.69 -7.17
CA ASP A 299 -5.03 -19.50 -6.45
C ASP A 299 -6.41 -18.83 -6.38
N ALA A 300 -7.46 -19.63 -6.53
CA ALA A 300 -8.85 -19.18 -6.51
C ALA A 300 -9.32 -18.66 -5.13
N ASP A 301 -8.55 -18.93 -4.07
CA ASP A 301 -8.84 -18.54 -2.70
C ASP A 301 -8.29 -17.14 -2.33
N VAL A 302 -7.58 -16.46 -3.23
CA VAL A 302 -7.23 -15.05 -3.08
C VAL A 302 -8.50 -14.21 -3.12
N GLN A 303 -8.67 -13.28 -2.18
CA GLN A 303 -9.93 -12.57 -1.97
C GLN A 303 -9.79 -11.05 -1.93
N PHE A 304 -10.71 -10.36 -2.59
CA PHE A 304 -10.95 -8.92 -2.45
C PHE A 304 -12.29 -8.69 -1.77
N LEU A 305 -12.30 -8.22 -0.52
CA LEU A 305 -13.52 -8.12 0.29
C LEU A 305 -13.74 -6.70 0.78
N ASN A 306 -14.97 -6.18 0.71
CA ASN A 306 -15.32 -4.88 1.31
C ASN A 306 -14.44 -3.67 0.89
N ASN A 307 -13.77 -3.74 -0.26
CA ASN A 307 -12.94 -2.63 -0.77
C ASN A 307 -13.83 -1.54 -1.40
N ILE A 308 -14.28 -0.60 -0.59
CA ILE A 308 -15.27 0.42 -0.93
C ILE A 308 -14.76 1.79 -0.50
N ASP A 309 -14.95 2.81 -1.34
CA ASP A 309 -14.68 4.20 -0.96
C ASP A 309 -15.60 4.66 0.20
N ASN A 310 -14.99 4.96 1.34
CA ASN A 310 -15.69 5.41 2.55
C ASN A 310 -16.25 6.83 2.44
N ASP A 311 -15.77 7.67 1.51
CA ASP A 311 -16.31 9.02 1.31
C ASP A 311 -17.65 8.95 0.58
N LEU A 312 -17.80 7.98 -0.32
CA LEU A 312 -19.06 7.67 -0.98
C LEU A 312 -20.07 6.98 -0.05
N LEU A 313 -19.63 6.36 1.05
CA LEU A 313 -20.52 5.77 2.05
C LEU A 313 -21.27 6.80 2.91
N GLN A 314 -20.73 8.01 3.06
CA GLN A 314 -21.28 9.03 3.96
C GLN A 314 -22.27 9.98 3.28
N SER A 315 -22.15 10.22 1.98
CA SER A 315 -23.07 11.08 1.22
C SER A 315 -24.51 10.55 1.16
N PHE A 316 -24.75 9.31 1.58
CA PHE A 316 -26.07 8.69 1.62
C PHE A 316 -26.73 8.69 3.02
N ASN A 317 -26.01 9.08 4.07
CA ASN A 317 -26.55 9.08 5.45
C ASN A 317 -27.05 10.46 5.91
N ASN A 318 -26.95 11.50 5.08
CA ASN A 318 -27.37 12.87 5.44
C ASN A 318 -28.77 13.23 4.90
N ASN A 319 -29.69 12.27 4.83
CA ASN A 319 -31.11 12.59 4.74
C ASN A 319 -31.68 12.60 6.17
N GLU A 320 -31.71 13.78 6.79
CA GLU A 320 -32.20 13.99 8.16
C GLU A 320 -33.71 13.75 8.35
N ASP A 321 -34.44 13.28 7.33
CA ASP A 321 -35.91 13.19 7.34
C ASP A 321 -36.50 11.77 7.18
N GLU A 322 -35.69 10.69 7.22
CA GLU A 322 -36.23 9.32 7.19
C GLU A 322 -35.82 8.49 8.41
N ASP A 323 -36.80 8.26 9.31
CA ASP A 323 -36.76 7.41 10.52
C ASP A 323 -36.53 5.89 10.25
N GLN A 324 -35.92 5.54 9.12
CA GLN A 324 -35.50 4.17 8.83
C GLN A 324 -34.04 4.16 8.44
N PRO A 325 -33.19 3.32 9.05
CA PRO A 325 -31.85 3.12 8.54
C PRO A 325 -31.98 2.61 7.11
N VAL A 326 -31.56 3.41 6.12
CA VAL A 326 -31.41 2.94 4.75
C VAL A 326 -30.37 1.83 4.81
N VAL A 327 -30.84 0.58 4.83
CA VAL A 327 -29.98 -0.60 4.68
C VAL A 327 -29.48 -0.58 3.24
N MET A 328 -28.46 0.23 2.98
CA MET A 328 -27.78 0.24 1.69
C MET A 328 -27.14 -1.13 1.48
N LYS A 329 -27.72 -1.92 0.58
CA LYS A 329 -27.10 -3.14 0.08
C LYS A 329 -25.86 -2.74 -0.74
N PRO A 330 -24.71 -3.41 -0.56
CA PRO A 330 -23.39 -2.92 -0.93
C PRO A 330 -23.15 -2.99 -2.45
N THR A 331 -23.67 -2.01 -3.18
CA THR A 331 -23.33 -1.74 -4.58
C THR A 331 -22.54 -0.44 -4.73
N LEU A 332 -21.84 -0.05 -3.67
CA LEU A 332 -20.90 1.05 -3.66
C LEU A 332 -19.68 0.65 -4.49
N LEU A 333 -19.24 1.57 -5.35
CA LEU A 333 -18.07 1.49 -6.23
C LEU A 333 -16.94 0.68 -5.59
N ARG A 334 -16.85 -0.62 -5.91
CA ARG A 334 -15.74 -1.43 -5.40
C ARG A 334 -14.47 -1.00 -6.10
N ARG A 335 -13.38 -1.00 -5.35
CA ARG A 335 -12.06 -0.61 -5.83
C ARG A 335 -11.07 -1.76 -5.63
N ASN A 336 -11.17 -2.80 -6.46
CA ASN A 336 -10.21 -3.90 -6.45
C ASN A 336 -8.89 -3.56 -7.17
N ILE A 337 -8.88 -3.53 -8.51
CA ILE A 337 -7.67 -3.22 -9.30
C ILE A 337 -7.86 -2.01 -10.25
N ALA A 338 -6.96 -1.03 -10.20
CA ALA A 338 -6.76 -0.04 -11.26
C ALA A 338 -5.62 -0.49 -12.19
N CYS A 339 -5.87 -0.55 -13.49
CA CYS A 339 -4.97 -1.15 -14.47
C CYS A 339 -4.65 -0.17 -15.61
N GLY A 340 -3.45 0.41 -15.56
CA GLY A 340 -2.90 1.29 -16.59
C GLY A 340 -2.34 0.54 -17.80
N TYR A 341 -1.86 1.31 -18.79
CA TYR A 341 -1.30 0.77 -20.02
C TYR A 341 -0.03 -0.05 -19.78
N GLY A 342 0.29 -0.94 -20.72
CA GLY A 342 1.40 -1.88 -20.65
C GLY A 342 1.21 -3.01 -19.63
N SER A 343 0.11 -2.98 -18.87
CA SER A 343 -0.15 -3.94 -17.80
C SER A 343 -0.90 -5.18 -18.27
N LYS A 344 -0.71 -6.29 -17.54
CA LYS A 344 -1.42 -7.54 -17.78
C LYS A 344 -1.87 -8.19 -16.47
N ILE A 345 -3.12 -8.63 -16.41
CA ILE A 345 -3.69 -9.36 -15.27
C ILE A 345 -4.03 -10.78 -15.71
N THR A 346 -3.55 -11.78 -14.97
CA THR A 346 -3.92 -13.19 -15.12
C THR A 346 -4.49 -13.68 -13.79
N SER A 347 -5.71 -14.20 -13.79
CA SER A 347 -6.38 -14.67 -12.57
C SER A 347 -7.41 -15.75 -12.87
N PRO A 348 -7.69 -16.68 -11.93
CA PRO A 348 -8.99 -17.35 -11.86
C PRO A 348 -10.11 -16.33 -11.61
N ILE A 349 -11.33 -16.63 -12.06
CA ILE A 349 -12.47 -15.71 -11.92
C ILE A 349 -13.02 -15.70 -10.49
N GLU A 350 -12.84 -16.82 -9.78
CA GLU A 350 -13.32 -17.08 -8.44
C GLU A 350 -12.74 -16.11 -7.40
N SER A 351 -11.55 -15.58 -7.62
CA SER A 351 -10.92 -14.59 -6.73
C SER A 351 -11.67 -13.26 -6.63
N PHE A 352 -12.58 -13.01 -7.57
CA PHE A 352 -13.46 -11.83 -7.58
C PHE A 352 -14.87 -12.15 -7.07
N SER A 353 -15.13 -13.38 -6.64
CA SER A 353 -16.42 -13.74 -6.08
C SER A 353 -16.51 -13.30 -4.61
N GLU A 354 -17.46 -12.41 -4.30
CA GLU A 354 -17.73 -11.97 -2.93
C GLU A 354 -19.16 -12.36 -2.57
N ASN A 355 -19.33 -13.46 -1.82
CA ASN A 355 -20.63 -13.94 -1.31
C ASN A 355 -21.74 -14.09 -2.38
N GLY A 356 -21.38 -14.39 -3.64
CA GLY A 356 -22.32 -14.45 -4.76
C GLY A 356 -22.94 -13.09 -5.14
N LEU A 357 -22.45 -11.98 -4.59
CA LEU A 357 -22.95 -10.64 -4.89
C LEU A 357 -22.37 -10.11 -6.20
N GLN A 358 -21.13 -10.45 -6.54
CA GLN A 358 -20.43 -9.86 -7.70
C GLN A 358 -20.71 -10.56 -9.04
N GLU A 359 -21.29 -11.78 -9.03
CA GLU A 359 -21.60 -12.74 -10.13
C GLU A 359 -20.72 -12.69 -11.41
N ASP A 360 -20.59 -11.55 -12.10
CA ASP A 360 -19.77 -11.36 -13.31
C ASP A 360 -18.83 -10.11 -13.28
N SER A 361 -18.85 -9.29 -12.22
CA SER A 361 -18.08 -8.03 -12.11
C SER A 361 -16.74 -8.24 -11.44
N LEU A 362 -15.63 -7.84 -12.08
CA LEU A 362 -14.28 -7.99 -11.50
C LEU A 362 -13.83 -6.74 -10.73
N TRP A 363 -14.46 -5.59 -10.95
CA TRP A 363 -14.05 -4.30 -10.39
C TRP A 363 -12.59 -3.95 -10.73
N ILE A 364 -12.24 -4.21 -11.99
CA ILE A 364 -10.99 -3.81 -12.62
C ILE A 364 -11.25 -2.56 -13.46
N LEU A 365 -10.73 -1.41 -13.03
CA LEU A 365 -10.77 -0.19 -13.82
C LEU A 365 -9.58 -0.12 -14.77
N LYS A 366 -9.83 -0.17 -16.07
CA LYS A 366 -8.81 0.16 -17.07
C LYS A 366 -8.64 1.68 -17.11
N THR A 367 -7.46 2.17 -16.78
CA THR A 367 -7.15 3.61 -16.72
C THR A 367 -6.43 4.06 -17.99
N TYR A 368 -6.35 5.39 -18.20
CA TYR A 368 -5.53 5.99 -19.25
C TYR A 368 -4.09 6.27 -18.81
N GLU A 369 -3.68 5.80 -17.63
CA GLU A 369 -2.32 5.97 -17.14
C GLU A 369 -1.32 5.27 -18.09
N GLY A 370 -0.26 5.97 -18.49
CA GLY A 370 0.74 5.45 -19.44
C GLY A 370 0.31 5.44 -20.90
N LYS A 371 -0.88 5.98 -21.23
CA LYS A 371 -1.34 6.14 -22.61
C LYS A 371 -0.55 7.25 -23.30
N LYS A 372 -0.09 6.99 -24.53
CA LYS A 372 0.48 8.01 -25.42
C LYS A 372 -0.54 9.12 -25.70
N ILE A 373 -0.19 10.35 -25.36
CA ILE A 373 -0.96 11.55 -25.73
C ILE A 373 -0.16 12.36 -26.75
N ASP A 374 -0.73 12.55 -27.94
CA ASP A 374 -0.05 13.28 -29.02
C ASP A 374 0.26 14.73 -28.61
N GLY A 375 1.52 15.14 -28.78
CA GLY A 375 1.97 16.51 -28.52
C GLY A 375 2.42 16.79 -27.07
N GLN A 376 2.41 15.80 -26.17
CA GLN A 376 2.94 15.92 -24.82
C GLN A 376 4.20 15.06 -24.62
N GLN A 377 5.22 15.59 -23.94
CA GLN A 377 6.31 14.77 -23.42
C GLN A 377 5.79 14.00 -22.19
N GLN A 378 5.94 12.68 -22.21
CA GLN A 378 5.54 11.78 -21.13
C GLN A 378 6.71 10.86 -20.81
N ASP A 379 6.97 10.65 -19.51
CA ASP A 379 8.13 9.88 -19.04
C ASP A 379 7.99 8.38 -19.32
N ILE A 380 6.76 7.86 -19.29
CA ILE A 380 6.47 6.43 -19.51
C ILE A 380 5.26 6.31 -20.44
N VAL A 381 5.46 5.66 -21.59
CA VAL A 381 4.42 5.46 -22.61
C VAL A 381 4.39 4.01 -23.05
N TYR A 382 3.20 3.42 -23.03
CA TYR A 382 2.96 2.07 -23.53
C TYR A 382 1.95 2.08 -24.67
N GLU A 383 2.12 1.17 -25.62
CA GLU A 383 1.27 1.09 -26.82
C GLU A 383 -0.03 0.31 -26.58
N SER A 384 -0.01 -0.64 -25.65
CA SER A 384 -1.14 -1.53 -25.38
C SER A 384 -1.89 -1.13 -24.11
N GLU A 385 -3.22 -1.13 -24.19
CA GLU A 385 -4.11 -1.07 -23.03
C GLU A 385 -3.93 -2.27 -22.09
N CYS A 386 -4.45 -2.14 -20.87
CA CYS A 386 -4.49 -3.24 -19.90
C CYS A 386 -5.12 -4.51 -20.48
N GLN A 387 -4.37 -5.60 -20.43
CA GLN A 387 -4.76 -6.92 -20.94
C GLN A 387 -5.25 -7.84 -19.82
N LEU A 388 -6.33 -8.57 -20.09
CA LEU A 388 -6.88 -9.58 -19.19
C LEU A 388 -6.63 -10.98 -19.78
N ALA A 389 -6.17 -11.90 -18.94
CA ALA A 389 -5.76 -13.24 -19.34
C ALA A 389 -6.24 -14.31 -18.34
N GLY A 390 -6.11 -15.59 -18.71
CA GLY A 390 -6.55 -16.71 -17.89
C GLY A 390 -8.08 -16.77 -17.79
N GLY A 391 -8.60 -16.98 -16.58
CA GLY A 391 -10.05 -17.02 -16.32
C GLY A 391 -10.78 -15.70 -16.61
N LEU A 392 -10.04 -14.60 -16.79
CA LEU A 392 -10.60 -13.27 -17.04
C LEU A 392 -10.85 -12.95 -18.53
N GLN A 393 -10.43 -13.80 -19.48
CA GLN A 393 -10.46 -13.46 -20.92
C GLN A 393 -11.87 -13.22 -21.48
N ASN A 394 -12.87 -13.91 -20.93
CA ASN A 394 -14.21 -13.96 -21.50
C ASN A 394 -15.24 -13.15 -20.68
N VAL A 395 -14.80 -12.31 -19.74
CA VAL A 395 -15.72 -11.47 -18.95
C VAL A 395 -16.34 -10.39 -19.83
N LYS A 396 -17.65 -10.16 -19.69
CA LYS A 396 -18.39 -9.18 -20.52
C LYS A 396 -17.96 -7.75 -20.25
N SER A 397 -17.68 -7.43 -18.99
CA SER A 397 -17.19 -6.12 -18.54
C SER A 397 -16.28 -6.32 -17.34
N PRO A 398 -15.07 -5.75 -17.34
CA PRO A 398 -14.12 -5.94 -16.25
C PRO A 398 -14.40 -5.05 -15.04
N LEU A 399 -15.12 -3.94 -15.21
CA LEU A 399 -15.36 -3.01 -14.12
C LEU A 399 -16.61 -3.41 -13.35
N PHE A 400 -17.78 -3.26 -13.96
CA PHE A 400 -19.04 -3.69 -13.36
C PHE A 400 -20.03 -4.09 -14.44
N ILE A 401 -21.01 -4.89 -14.05
CA ILE A 401 -22.17 -5.27 -14.84
C ILE A 401 -23.41 -4.90 -14.03
N PRO A 402 -24.16 -3.85 -14.43
CA PRO A 402 -25.39 -3.51 -13.76
C PRO A 402 -26.43 -4.61 -13.99
N HIS A 403 -27.18 -4.95 -12.94
CA HIS A 403 -28.31 -5.85 -13.02
C HIS A 403 -29.58 -5.02 -12.86
N ILE A 404 -30.38 -4.90 -13.92
CA ILE A 404 -31.66 -4.19 -13.86
C ILE A 404 -32.74 -5.20 -13.50
N ASP A 405 -33.37 -4.99 -12.35
CA ASP A 405 -34.51 -5.79 -11.88
C ASP A 405 -35.82 -5.24 -12.47
N GLU A 406 -35.98 -3.91 -12.52
CA GLU A 406 -37.15 -3.23 -13.06
C GLU A 406 -36.75 -1.89 -13.71
N ALA A 407 -37.43 -1.53 -14.80
CA ALA A 407 -37.34 -0.21 -15.39
C ALA A 407 -38.74 0.29 -15.74
N SER A 408 -39.09 1.49 -15.30
CA SER A 408 -40.38 2.13 -15.57
C SER A 408 -40.18 3.57 -16.04
N GLY A 409 -41.16 4.09 -16.79
CA GLY A 409 -41.13 5.46 -17.29
C GLY A 409 -42.51 6.09 -17.16
N ILE A 410 -42.57 7.28 -16.57
CA ILE A 410 -43.80 8.08 -16.45
C ILE A 410 -43.60 9.43 -17.14
N ILE A 411 -44.63 9.96 -17.79
CA ILE A 411 -44.57 11.31 -18.36
C ILE A 411 -44.27 12.29 -17.22
N SER A 412 -43.25 13.12 -17.41
CA SER A 412 -42.81 14.09 -16.42
C SER A 412 -43.94 15.06 -16.06
N LYS A 413 -43.93 15.60 -14.84
CA LYS A 413 -45.01 16.48 -14.36
C LYS A 413 -45.21 17.74 -15.21
N ASP A 414 -44.14 18.25 -15.81
CA ASP A 414 -44.17 19.39 -16.74
C ASP A 414 -44.63 19.02 -18.16
N LYS A 415 -44.82 17.72 -18.44
CA LYS A 415 -45.16 17.14 -19.75
C LYS A 415 -44.15 17.42 -20.85
N LEU A 416 -42.93 17.81 -20.48
CA LEU A 416 -41.86 18.08 -21.43
C LEU A 416 -40.93 16.87 -21.63
N GLY A 417 -41.10 15.80 -20.83
CA GLY A 417 -40.25 14.61 -20.89
C GLY A 417 -40.87 13.36 -20.25
N ILE A 418 -39.99 12.40 -19.94
CA ILE A 418 -40.31 11.13 -19.29
C ILE A 418 -39.34 10.97 -18.11
N ASP A 419 -39.88 10.81 -16.91
CA ASP A 419 -39.11 10.42 -15.73
C ASP A 419 -38.92 8.91 -15.77
N ILE A 420 -37.67 8.46 -15.84
CA ILE A 420 -37.31 7.04 -15.89
C ILE A 420 -36.84 6.60 -14.51
N GLN A 421 -37.45 5.54 -13.98
CA GLN A 421 -37.00 4.86 -12.76
C GLN A 421 -36.35 3.54 -13.15
N ILE A 422 -35.16 3.28 -12.62
CA ILE A 422 -34.44 2.02 -12.77
C ILE A 422 -34.19 1.46 -11.38
N ILE A 423 -34.60 0.21 -11.16
CA ILE A 423 -34.37 -0.55 -9.93
C ILE A 423 -33.47 -1.73 -10.29
N GLY A 424 -32.44 -1.95 -9.50
CA GLY A 424 -31.43 -2.95 -9.82
C GLY A 424 -30.30 -3.04 -8.80
N ARG A 425 -29.29 -3.84 -9.14
CA ARG A 425 -28.04 -4.03 -8.40
C ARG A 425 -26.85 -3.56 -9.25
N HIS A 426 -25.77 -3.16 -8.59
CA HIS A 426 -24.56 -2.58 -9.23
C HIS A 426 -24.87 -1.37 -10.14
N LEU A 427 -25.90 -0.60 -9.79
CA LEU A 427 -26.22 0.66 -10.45
C LEU A 427 -25.29 1.74 -9.89
N VAL A 428 -24.45 2.31 -10.75
CA VAL A 428 -23.49 3.35 -10.39
C VAL A 428 -23.83 4.61 -11.18
N ARG A 429 -23.93 5.74 -10.49
CA ARG A 429 -24.03 7.05 -11.13
C ARG A 429 -22.62 7.62 -11.30
N CYS A 430 -22.06 7.50 -12.51
CA CYS A 430 -20.93 8.33 -12.90
C CYS A 430 -21.47 9.67 -13.43
N GLY A 431 -20.78 10.77 -13.13
CA GLY A 431 -21.22 12.14 -13.46
C GLY A 431 -21.54 12.35 -14.94
N VAL A 432 -22.41 13.35 -15.18
CA VAL A 432 -22.79 13.88 -16.50
C VAL A 432 -21.76 14.89 -16.96
#